data_AF-A0A0M3QFK5-F1
#
_entry.id   AF-A0A0M3QFK5-F1
#
_cell.length_a   1.000
_cell.length_b   1.000
_cell.length_c   1.000
_cell.angle_alpha   90.00
_cell.angle_beta   90.00
_cell.angle_gamma   90.00
#
_symmetry.space_group_name_H-M   'P 1'
#
loop_
_entity.id
_entity.type
_entity.pdbx_description
1 polymer ?
#
loop_
_entity_poly.entity_id
_entity_poly.type
_entity_poly.pdbx_seq_one_letter_code
_entity_poly.pdbx_strand_id
1 'polypeptide(L)'
;MPCGSGRGCAGRERRRPLNGEKMSAYQPPYNITPEILNRAAGISEAIGRLTVLTDKVRALRLRRINRVRTIHGSLAIEGNTLSESQITAILDGKRVIAPPREVQEVKNALAAYDYFDSWKPEAEKDLLEAHRILMSGLFADIPVESLIFEHQAEYYQALQESTRQTDSAPFIAFMLRMILDTVTTSAPQVSPQVTPQVSELLAVFQGEMSREALQAALGLSDRKSFRERYLKPALADGLIEMTFPDKPNSRLQQYRLTDKGRQL
;
A
#
# COMPACT_ATOMS: atom_id res chain seq x y z
N MET A 1 -11.19 12.92 -69.19
CA MET A 1 -10.06 13.86 -69.20
C MET A 1 -10.62 15.26 -68.94
N PRO A 2 -10.06 16.12 -68.07
CA PRO A 2 -9.37 15.92 -66.78
C PRO A 2 -9.89 16.90 -65.67
N CYS A 3 -9.39 16.71 -64.44
CA CYS A 3 -9.05 17.66 -63.32
C CYS A 3 -9.79 19.01 -63.14
N GLY A 4 -10.04 19.53 -61.91
CA GLY A 4 -9.43 19.22 -60.63
C GLY A 4 -9.87 20.13 -59.45
N SER A 5 -9.11 19.95 -58.37
CA SER A 5 -9.13 20.49 -57.00
C SER A 5 -9.49 21.97 -56.74
N GLY A 6 -10.08 22.24 -55.57
CA GLY A 6 -10.05 23.58 -54.96
C GLY A 6 -10.86 23.71 -53.67
N ARG A 7 -10.15 23.90 -52.55
CA ARG A 7 -10.63 24.05 -51.15
C ARG A 7 -11.66 25.16 -50.92
N GLY A 8 -12.51 24.96 -49.91
CA GLY A 8 -13.26 26.02 -49.23
C GLY A 8 -13.65 25.60 -47.81
N CYS A 9 -12.89 26.09 -46.83
CA CYS A 9 -13.22 25.98 -45.41
C CYS A 9 -14.47 26.79 -45.09
N ALA A 10 -15.46 26.18 -44.42
CA ALA A 10 -16.51 26.90 -43.70
C ALA A 10 -16.75 26.16 -42.38
N GLY A 11 -16.51 26.87 -41.27
CA GLY A 11 -16.51 26.34 -39.92
C GLY A 11 -17.82 25.66 -39.56
N ARG A 12 -17.71 24.41 -39.09
CA ARG A 12 -18.74 23.85 -38.19
C ARG A 12 -18.40 24.31 -36.79
N GLU A 13 -18.93 25.48 -36.43
CA GLU A 13 -19.12 25.86 -35.05
C GLU A 13 -19.73 24.68 -34.29
N ARG A 14 -19.04 24.26 -33.24
CA ARG A 14 -19.60 23.35 -32.24
C ARG A 14 -20.86 24.02 -31.72
N ARG A 15 -22.04 23.55 -32.15
CA ARG A 15 -23.29 23.87 -31.46
C ARG A 15 -23.15 23.32 -30.05
N ARG A 16 -22.82 24.20 -29.09
CA ARG A 16 -23.08 23.93 -27.68
C ARG A 16 -24.57 23.62 -27.58
N PRO A 17 -24.99 22.55 -26.88
CA PRO A 17 -26.39 22.42 -26.51
C PRO A 17 -26.74 23.62 -25.63
N LEU A 18 -27.54 24.53 -26.18
CA LEU A 18 -28.32 25.48 -25.41
C LEU A 18 -29.48 24.68 -24.84
N ASN A 19 -29.34 24.22 -23.59
CA ASN A 19 -30.44 24.04 -22.66
C ASN A 19 -29.87 23.77 -21.27
N GLY A 20 -30.23 24.62 -20.32
CA GLY A 20 -29.95 24.45 -18.90
C GLY A 20 -30.83 23.34 -18.32
N GLU A 21 -30.56 22.09 -18.67
CA GLU A 21 -31.04 20.96 -17.89
C GLU A 21 -30.18 20.89 -16.63
N LYS A 22 -30.71 21.42 -15.52
CA LYS A 22 -30.22 21.09 -14.18
C LYS A 22 -30.13 19.57 -14.12
N MET A 23 -28.91 19.01 -14.03
CA MET A 23 -28.72 17.62 -13.63
C MET A 23 -29.54 17.42 -12.34
N SER A 24 -30.61 16.62 -12.39
CA SER A 24 -31.42 16.36 -11.20
C SER A 24 -30.49 15.77 -10.15
N ALA A 25 -30.41 16.40 -8.98
CA ALA A 25 -29.58 15.91 -7.90
C ALA A 25 -29.95 14.45 -7.61
N TYR A 26 -29.00 13.53 -7.78
CA TYR A 26 -29.20 12.13 -7.44
C TYR A 26 -29.67 12.03 -6.00
N GLN A 27 -30.85 11.44 -5.79
CA GLN A 27 -31.36 11.12 -4.46
C GLN A 27 -31.19 9.63 -4.22
N PRO A 28 -30.35 9.23 -3.24
CA PRO A 28 -30.28 7.84 -2.82
C PRO A 28 -31.68 7.37 -2.38
N PRO A 29 -32.12 6.16 -2.76
CA PRO A 29 -33.44 5.67 -2.35
C PRO A 29 -33.43 5.34 -0.85
N TYR A 30 -34.22 6.06 -0.06
CA TYR A 30 -34.51 5.73 1.34
C TYR A 30 -35.95 6.10 1.71
N ASN A 31 -36.56 5.35 2.63
CA ASN A 31 -37.89 5.64 3.17
C ASN A 31 -37.81 5.72 4.70
N ILE A 32 -38.34 6.80 5.27
CA ILE A 32 -38.40 6.98 6.72
C ILE A 32 -39.56 6.13 7.28
N THR A 33 -39.23 5.17 8.15
CA THR A 33 -40.22 4.31 8.81
C THR A 33 -40.48 4.78 10.25
N PRO A 34 -41.62 4.40 10.86
CA PRO A 34 -41.86 4.65 12.29
C PRO A 34 -40.74 4.09 13.20
N GLU A 35 -40.13 2.96 12.83
CA GLU A 35 -39.01 2.40 13.58
C GLU A 35 -37.77 3.31 13.53
N ILE A 36 -37.41 3.82 12.34
CA ILE A 36 -36.29 4.76 12.18
C ILE A 36 -36.53 6.02 13.04
N LEU A 37 -37.74 6.56 13.01
CA LEU A 37 -38.11 7.75 13.81
C LEU A 37 -38.01 7.49 15.31
N ASN A 38 -38.55 6.37 15.79
CA ASN A 38 -38.50 6.01 17.21
C ASN A 38 -37.05 5.81 17.68
N ARG A 39 -36.19 5.20 16.86
CA ARG A 39 -34.76 5.05 17.17
C ARG A 39 -34.04 6.39 17.19
N ALA A 40 -34.29 7.26 16.21
CA ALA A 40 -33.70 8.60 16.16
C ALA A 40 -34.10 9.45 17.37
N ALA A 41 -35.37 9.36 17.80
CA ALA A 41 -35.86 10.03 19.00
C ALA A 41 -35.17 9.51 20.27
N GLY A 42 -35.05 8.18 20.44
CA GLY A 42 -34.34 7.59 21.57
C GLY A 42 -32.86 7.95 21.63
N ILE A 43 -32.18 8.00 20.48
CA ILE A 43 -30.78 8.46 20.39
C ILE A 43 -30.67 9.94 20.80
N SER A 44 -31.59 10.79 20.34
CA SER A 44 -31.60 12.22 20.67
C SER A 44 -31.80 12.46 22.17
N GLU A 45 -32.69 11.70 22.80
CA GLU A 45 -32.87 11.74 24.26
C GLU A 45 -31.60 11.33 25.01
N ALA A 46 -30.96 10.24 24.58
CA ALA A 46 -29.73 9.74 25.19
C ALA A 46 -28.57 10.75 25.06
N ILE A 47 -28.39 11.36 23.88
CA ILE A 47 -27.40 12.43 23.66
C ILE A 47 -27.67 13.61 24.59
N GLY A 48 -28.92 14.04 24.73
CA GLY A 48 -29.31 15.12 25.64
C GLY A 48 -28.90 14.84 27.09
N ARG A 49 -29.19 13.63 27.58
CA ARG A 49 -28.78 13.19 28.94
C ARG A 49 -27.26 13.19 29.12
N LEU A 50 -26.51 12.70 28.14
CA LEU A 50 -25.04 12.65 28.19
C LEU A 50 -24.40 14.04 28.19
N THR A 51 -24.99 14.99 27.46
CA THR A 51 -24.47 16.35 27.33
C THR A 51 -24.50 17.10 28.67
N VAL A 52 -25.53 16.87 29.49
CA VAL A 52 -25.69 17.51 30.81
C VAL A 52 -24.70 16.98 31.86
N LEU A 53 -24.27 15.72 31.75
CA LEU A 53 -23.48 15.03 32.78
C LEU A 53 -21.95 15.18 32.63
N THR A 54 -21.48 15.88 31.60
CA THR A 54 -20.06 15.85 31.21
C THR A 54 -19.36 17.19 31.47
N ASP A 55 -18.58 17.28 32.54
CA ASP A 55 -17.68 18.42 32.79
C ASP A 55 -16.49 18.48 31.82
N LYS A 56 -15.96 19.69 31.57
CA LYS A 56 -14.90 19.98 30.58
C LYS A 56 -13.67 19.06 30.67
N VAL A 57 -13.16 18.81 31.89
CA VAL A 57 -11.96 17.96 32.07
C VAL A 57 -12.26 16.50 31.72
N ARG A 58 -13.45 16.02 32.10
CA ARG A 58 -13.91 14.67 31.77
C ARG A 58 -14.12 14.52 30.27
N ALA A 59 -14.68 15.55 29.61
CA ALA A 59 -14.87 15.60 28.16
C ALA A 59 -13.55 15.44 27.38
N LEU A 60 -12.49 16.16 27.77
CA LEU A 60 -11.18 16.07 27.10
C LEU A 60 -10.55 14.69 27.23
N ARG A 61 -10.59 14.09 28.43
CA ARG A 61 -10.06 12.73 28.65
C ARG A 61 -10.86 11.68 27.89
N LEU A 62 -12.19 11.79 27.87
CA LEU A 62 -13.06 10.91 27.09
C LEU A 62 -12.81 11.04 25.58
N ARG A 63 -12.63 12.27 25.06
CA ARG A 63 -12.28 12.48 23.65
C ARG A 63 -11.00 11.76 23.28
N ARG A 64 -9.96 11.85 24.13
CA ARG A 64 -8.69 11.17 23.90
C ARG A 64 -8.83 9.65 23.88
N ILE A 65 -9.53 9.07 24.86
CA ILE A 65 -9.77 7.62 24.95
C ILE A 65 -10.62 7.14 23.77
N ASN A 66 -11.70 7.84 23.46
CA ASN A 66 -12.59 7.47 22.37
C ASN A 66 -11.87 7.56 21.02
N ARG A 67 -11.01 8.56 20.81
CA ARG A 67 -10.19 8.66 19.59
C ARG A 67 -9.26 7.46 19.41
N VAL A 68 -8.57 7.03 20.47
CA VAL A 68 -7.74 5.81 20.43
C VAL A 68 -8.59 4.58 20.09
N ARG A 69 -9.75 4.42 20.73
CA ARG A 69 -10.66 3.29 20.44
C ARG A 69 -11.21 3.31 19.03
N THR A 70 -11.59 4.48 18.51
CA THR A 70 -12.08 4.63 17.15
C THR A 70 -11.00 4.23 16.15
N ILE A 71 -9.78 4.74 16.32
CA ILE A 71 -8.65 4.40 15.42
C ILE A 71 -8.33 2.92 15.51
N HIS A 72 -8.27 2.35 16.72
CA HIS A 72 -8.06 0.92 16.93
C HIS A 72 -9.13 0.08 16.22
N GLY A 73 -10.40 0.38 16.44
CA GLY A 73 -11.51 -0.36 15.84
C GLY A 73 -11.51 -0.30 14.32
N SER A 74 -11.30 0.88 13.74
CA SER A 74 -11.22 1.04 12.28
C SER A 74 -10.04 0.31 11.68
N LEU A 75 -8.84 0.47 12.22
CA LEU A 75 -7.64 -0.16 11.66
C LEU A 75 -7.60 -1.68 11.89
N ALA A 76 -8.16 -2.18 12.99
CA ALA A 76 -8.25 -3.61 13.24
C ALA A 76 -9.15 -4.34 12.23
N ILE A 77 -10.21 -3.68 11.74
CA ILE A 77 -11.05 -4.21 10.64
C ILE A 77 -10.22 -4.36 9.36
N GLU A 78 -9.28 -3.45 9.12
CA GLU A 78 -8.35 -3.47 7.98
C GLU A 78 -7.11 -4.36 8.22
N GLY A 79 -7.07 -5.12 9.33
CA GLY A 79 -6.02 -6.10 9.63
C GLY A 79 -4.83 -5.57 10.43
N ASN A 80 -4.88 -4.33 10.94
CA ASN A 80 -3.85 -3.79 11.82
C ASN A 80 -3.85 -4.50 13.18
N THR A 81 -2.68 -4.79 13.73
CA THR A 81 -2.51 -5.62 14.93
C THR A 81 -2.12 -4.84 16.18
N LEU A 82 -1.95 -3.52 16.09
CA LEU A 82 -1.53 -2.69 17.22
C LEU A 82 -2.64 -2.59 18.26
N SER A 83 -2.28 -2.79 19.53
CA SER A 83 -3.20 -2.59 20.65
C SER A 83 -3.50 -1.12 20.94
N GLU A 84 -4.60 -0.84 21.65
CA GLU A 84 -4.91 0.51 22.17
C GLU A 84 -3.75 1.12 22.98
N SER A 85 -2.98 0.30 23.70
CA SER A 85 -1.82 0.75 24.48
C SER A 85 -0.68 1.24 23.59
N GLN A 86 -0.43 0.55 22.46
CA GLN A 86 0.56 0.94 21.47
C GLN A 86 0.12 2.19 20.71
N ILE A 87 -1.16 2.29 20.34
CA ILE A 87 -1.72 3.49 19.71
C ILE A 87 -1.62 4.69 20.66
N THR A 88 -1.91 4.50 21.95
CA THR A 88 -1.73 5.54 22.97
C THR A 88 -0.27 5.97 23.09
N ALA A 89 0.67 5.02 23.06
CA ALA A 89 2.10 5.32 23.08
C ALA A 89 2.54 6.12 21.84
N ILE A 90 2.03 5.78 20.64
CA ILE A 90 2.27 6.54 19.41
C ILE A 90 1.72 7.96 19.53
N LEU A 91 0.48 8.12 20.04
CA LEU A 91 -0.13 9.43 20.29
C LEU A 91 0.66 10.27 21.31
N ASP A 92 1.29 9.63 22.30
CA ASP A 92 2.17 10.27 23.28
C ASP A 92 3.57 10.61 22.71
N GLY A 93 3.87 10.23 21.46
CA GLY A 93 5.20 10.39 20.86
C GLY A 93 6.27 9.42 21.39
N LYS A 94 5.87 8.34 22.08
CA LYS A 94 6.77 7.30 22.58
C LYS A 94 7.16 6.32 21.48
N ARG A 95 8.31 5.68 21.64
CA ARG A 95 8.76 4.62 20.72
C ARG A 95 7.91 3.36 20.92
N VAL A 96 7.48 2.77 19.81
CA VAL A 96 6.75 1.49 19.77
C VAL A 96 7.47 0.56 18.81
N ILE A 97 7.67 -0.69 19.23
CA ILE A 97 8.19 -1.76 18.38
C ILE A 97 6.98 -2.44 17.73
N ALA A 98 6.82 -2.26 16.43
CA ALA A 98 5.75 -2.82 15.61
C ALA A 98 6.12 -2.70 14.12
N PRO A 99 5.42 -3.40 13.21
CA PRO A 99 5.63 -3.26 11.77
C PRO A 99 5.56 -1.79 11.32
N PRO A 100 6.55 -1.26 10.56
CA PRO A 100 6.59 0.15 10.20
C PRO A 100 5.34 0.65 9.49
N ARG A 101 4.75 -0.19 8.63
CA ARG A 101 3.51 0.11 7.90
C ARG A 101 2.32 0.32 8.84
N GLU A 102 2.12 -0.59 9.80
CA GLU A 102 1.03 -0.48 10.77
C GLU A 102 1.18 0.73 11.70
N VAL A 103 2.44 1.06 12.07
CA VAL A 103 2.73 2.30 12.81
C VAL A 103 2.40 3.54 11.96
N GLN A 104 2.69 3.49 10.66
CA GLN A 104 2.41 4.60 9.74
C GLN A 104 0.90 4.79 9.53
N GLU A 105 0.12 3.71 9.41
CA GLU A 105 -1.35 3.75 9.34
C GLU A 105 -1.95 4.44 10.58
N VAL A 106 -1.47 4.08 11.78
CA VAL A 106 -1.91 4.73 13.03
C VAL A 106 -1.53 6.21 13.05
N LYS A 107 -0.31 6.56 12.63
CA LYS A 107 0.14 7.97 12.57
C LYS A 107 -0.69 8.79 11.60
N ASN A 108 -1.00 8.23 10.43
CA ASN A 108 -1.82 8.88 9.41
C ASN A 108 -3.25 9.07 9.90
N ALA A 109 -3.85 8.04 10.51
CA ALA A 109 -5.16 8.13 11.13
C ALA A 109 -5.18 9.21 12.21
N LEU A 110 -4.20 9.21 13.12
CA LEU A 110 -4.06 10.28 14.11
C LEU A 110 -3.97 11.65 13.44
N ALA A 111 -3.09 11.85 12.47
CA ALA A 111 -2.98 13.13 11.76
C ALA A 111 -4.30 13.56 11.11
N ALA A 112 -5.03 12.66 10.46
CA ALA A 112 -6.32 12.97 9.84
C ALA A 112 -7.35 13.44 10.88
N TYR A 113 -7.40 12.79 12.04
CA TYR A 113 -8.30 13.17 13.12
C TYR A 113 -7.98 14.54 13.76
N ASP A 114 -6.78 15.09 13.57
CA ASP A 114 -6.46 16.46 14.01
C ASP A 114 -7.14 17.54 13.14
N TYR A 115 -7.44 17.21 11.88
CA TYR A 115 -8.13 18.10 10.94
C TYR A 115 -9.63 17.80 10.82
N PHE A 116 -10.12 16.73 11.44
CA PHE A 116 -11.49 16.23 11.26
C PHE A 116 -12.57 17.30 11.51
N ASP A 117 -12.41 18.11 12.56
CA ASP A 117 -13.37 19.17 12.91
C ASP A 117 -13.36 20.35 11.90
N SER A 118 -12.33 20.45 11.05
CA SER A 118 -12.17 21.50 10.05
C SER A 118 -12.72 21.14 8.67
N TRP A 119 -12.88 19.85 8.40
CA TRP A 119 -13.32 19.34 7.10
C TRP A 119 -14.83 19.34 6.95
N LYS A 120 -15.28 19.63 5.73
CA LYS A 120 -16.67 19.58 5.33
C LYS A 120 -16.93 18.30 4.52
N PRO A 121 -17.83 17.40 4.97
CA PRO A 121 -18.12 16.15 4.26
C PRO A 121 -18.61 16.35 2.82
N GLU A 122 -19.26 17.48 2.54
CA GLU A 122 -19.75 17.84 1.21
C GLU A 122 -18.70 18.44 0.28
N ALA A 123 -17.51 18.78 0.79
CA ALA A 123 -16.45 19.39 0.02
C ALA A 123 -15.49 18.33 -0.53
N GLU A 124 -15.46 18.17 -1.86
CA GLU A 124 -14.55 17.25 -2.56
C GLU A 124 -13.08 17.48 -2.16
N LYS A 125 -12.67 18.75 -2.05
CA LYS A 125 -11.31 19.11 -1.63
C LYS A 125 -10.93 18.53 -0.26
N ASP A 126 -11.87 18.57 0.69
CA ASP A 126 -11.61 18.11 2.05
C ASP A 126 -11.57 16.57 2.10
N LEU A 127 -12.40 15.90 1.29
CA LEU A 127 -12.34 14.45 1.10
C LEU A 127 -10.98 14.02 0.53
N LEU A 128 -10.49 14.70 -0.51
CA LEU A 128 -9.20 14.41 -1.13
C LEU A 128 -8.04 14.66 -0.15
N GLU A 129 -8.11 15.72 0.64
CA GLU A 129 -7.11 16.02 1.66
C GLU A 129 -7.10 14.96 2.77
N ALA A 130 -8.28 14.56 3.25
CA ALA A 130 -8.41 13.48 4.24
C ALA A 130 -7.81 12.18 3.70
N HIS A 131 -8.12 11.82 2.46
CA HIS A 131 -7.55 10.65 1.80
C HIS A 131 -6.02 10.75 1.67
N ARG A 132 -5.50 11.90 1.22
CA ARG A 132 -4.06 12.14 1.08
C ARG A 132 -3.32 11.95 2.41
N ILE A 133 -3.88 12.44 3.52
CA ILE A 133 -3.29 12.27 4.85
C ILE A 133 -3.33 10.79 5.27
N LEU A 134 -4.47 10.12 5.10
CA LEU A 134 -4.63 8.71 5.47
C LEU A 134 -3.64 7.80 4.71
N MET A 135 -3.38 8.09 3.44
CA MET A 135 -2.53 7.26 2.57
C MET A 135 -1.05 7.69 2.53
N SER A 136 -0.68 8.75 3.26
CA SER A 136 0.65 9.34 3.20
C SER A 136 1.75 8.32 3.55
N GLY A 137 2.68 8.09 2.61
CA GLY A 137 3.80 7.17 2.81
C GLY A 137 3.42 5.67 2.83
N LEU A 138 2.15 5.31 2.62
CA LEU A 138 1.71 3.92 2.50
C LEU A 138 1.87 3.37 1.08
N PHE A 139 1.93 4.26 0.08
CA PHE A 139 2.10 3.93 -1.34
C PHE A 139 3.42 4.42 -1.93
N ALA A 140 4.40 4.80 -1.10
CA ALA A 140 5.69 5.32 -1.58
C ALA A 140 6.41 4.36 -2.55
N ASP A 141 6.13 3.07 -2.45
CA ASP A 141 6.73 2.02 -3.26
C ASP A 141 5.84 1.55 -4.44
N ILE A 142 4.66 2.15 -4.63
CA ILE A 142 3.71 1.79 -5.69
C ILE A 142 3.66 2.95 -6.71
N PRO A 143 4.37 2.86 -7.85
CA PRO A 143 4.50 3.97 -8.81
C PRO A 143 3.25 4.14 -9.70
N VAL A 144 2.06 4.30 -9.10
CA VAL A 144 0.80 4.40 -9.83
C VAL A 144 0.78 5.61 -10.76
N GLU A 145 1.27 6.77 -10.33
CA GLU A 145 1.29 7.99 -11.14
C GLU A 145 2.22 7.87 -12.35
N SER A 146 3.40 7.26 -12.18
CA SER A 146 4.34 7.00 -13.28
C SER A 146 3.72 6.05 -14.30
N LEU A 147 3.03 5.01 -13.85
CA LEU A 147 2.38 4.04 -14.73
C LEU A 147 1.15 4.64 -15.43
N ILE A 148 0.36 5.48 -14.77
CA ILE A 148 -0.72 6.24 -15.42
C ILE A 148 -0.14 7.19 -16.47
N PHE A 149 1.02 7.80 -16.20
CA PHE A 149 1.70 8.66 -17.17
C PHE A 149 2.19 7.87 -18.39
N GLU A 150 2.75 6.67 -18.20
CA GLU A 150 3.15 5.76 -19.29
C GLU A 150 1.95 5.31 -20.14
N HIS A 151 0.79 5.12 -19.52
CA HIS A 151 -0.46 4.73 -20.17
C HIS A 151 -1.46 5.90 -20.35
N GLN A 152 -0.97 7.13 -20.46
CA GLN A 152 -1.81 8.35 -20.43
C GLN A 152 -2.87 8.37 -21.55
N ALA A 153 -2.56 7.84 -22.73
CA ALA A 153 -3.52 7.77 -23.84
C ALA A 153 -4.72 6.87 -23.50
N GLU A 154 -4.47 5.69 -22.93
CA GLU A 154 -5.50 4.73 -22.51
C GLU A 154 -6.32 5.28 -21.32
N TYR A 155 -5.67 5.99 -20.41
CA TYR A 155 -6.35 6.67 -19.29
C TYR A 155 -7.41 7.67 -19.79
N TYR A 156 -7.03 8.58 -20.69
CA TYR A 156 -7.99 9.55 -21.24
C TYR A 156 -9.05 8.88 -22.12
N GLN A 157 -8.70 7.80 -22.82
CA GLN A 157 -9.68 7.01 -23.57
C GLN A 157 -10.73 6.40 -22.64
N ALA A 158 -10.32 5.81 -21.51
CA ALA A 158 -11.22 5.21 -20.53
C ALA A 158 -12.17 6.26 -19.90
N LEU A 159 -11.67 7.47 -19.61
CA LEU A 159 -12.48 8.60 -19.14
C LEU A 159 -13.51 9.08 -20.18
N GLN A 160 -13.08 9.26 -21.43
CA GLN A 160 -13.95 9.70 -22.51
C GLN A 160 -15.04 8.67 -22.80
N GLU A 161 -14.68 7.38 -22.81
CA GLU A 161 -15.63 6.31 -23.03
C GLU A 161 -16.64 6.19 -21.89
N SER A 162 -16.19 6.34 -20.64
CA SER A 162 -17.08 6.35 -19.47
C SER A 162 -18.08 7.51 -19.52
N THR A 163 -17.61 8.70 -19.91
CA THR A 163 -18.46 9.89 -20.09
C THR A 163 -19.47 9.67 -21.22
N ARG A 164 -19.05 9.08 -22.34
CA ARG A 164 -19.91 8.79 -23.49
C ARG A 164 -21.01 7.77 -23.16
N GLN A 165 -20.69 6.77 -22.35
CA GLN A 165 -21.62 5.72 -21.95
C GLN A 165 -22.48 6.10 -20.73
N THR A 166 -22.13 7.16 -19.99
CA THR A 166 -22.70 7.44 -18.66
C THR A 166 -22.55 6.24 -17.72
N ASP A 167 -21.43 5.52 -17.86
CA ASP A 167 -21.08 4.32 -17.11
C ASP A 167 -19.60 4.42 -16.71
N SER A 168 -19.30 4.26 -15.43
CA SER A 168 -17.92 4.33 -14.91
C SER A 168 -17.13 3.03 -15.08
N ALA A 169 -17.77 1.95 -15.53
CA ALA A 169 -17.15 0.65 -15.69
C ALA A 169 -15.85 0.66 -16.53
N PRO A 170 -15.75 1.37 -17.69
CA PRO A 170 -14.52 1.41 -18.48
C PRO A 170 -13.35 2.02 -17.71
N PHE A 171 -13.60 3.10 -16.96
CA PHE A 171 -12.58 3.74 -16.12
C PHE A 171 -12.16 2.87 -14.94
N ILE A 172 -13.12 2.25 -14.25
CA ILE A 172 -12.83 1.35 -13.12
C ILE A 172 -11.98 0.17 -13.61
N ALA A 173 -12.33 -0.44 -14.73
CA ALA A 173 -11.57 -1.56 -15.30
C ALA A 173 -10.12 -1.17 -15.64
N PHE A 174 -9.92 0.02 -16.23
CA PHE A 174 -8.58 0.55 -16.49
C PHE A 174 -7.79 0.73 -15.19
N MET A 175 -8.36 1.41 -14.19
CA MET A 175 -7.67 1.68 -12.92
C MET A 175 -7.33 0.39 -12.17
N LEU A 176 -8.22 -0.59 -12.15
CA LEU A 176 -7.97 -1.90 -11.53
C LEU A 176 -6.85 -2.66 -12.25
N ARG A 177 -6.79 -2.60 -13.59
CA ARG A 177 -5.67 -3.16 -14.35
C ARG A 177 -4.36 -2.50 -13.96
N MET A 178 -4.31 -1.15 -13.92
CA MET A 178 -3.11 -0.41 -13.52
C MET A 178 -2.65 -0.77 -12.10
N ILE A 179 -3.58 -0.86 -11.14
CA ILE A 179 -3.26 -1.27 -9.77
C ILE A 179 -2.72 -2.70 -9.74
N LEU A 180 -3.34 -3.62 -10.47
CA LEU A 180 -2.89 -5.01 -10.56
C LEU A 180 -1.49 -5.11 -11.16
N ASP A 181 -1.24 -4.44 -12.28
CA ASP A 181 0.08 -4.38 -12.92
C ASP A 181 1.11 -3.80 -11.95
N THR A 182 0.76 -2.73 -11.23
CA THR A 182 1.69 -2.12 -10.27
C THR A 182 1.99 -3.06 -9.10
N VAL A 183 0.98 -3.71 -8.52
CA VAL A 183 1.17 -4.63 -7.40
C VAL A 183 1.92 -5.89 -7.82
N THR A 184 1.72 -6.39 -9.04
CA THR A 184 2.42 -7.58 -9.53
C THR A 184 3.85 -7.29 -9.98
N THR A 185 4.13 -6.08 -10.47
CA THR A 185 5.46 -5.66 -10.90
C THR A 185 6.30 -5.10 -9.75
N SER A 186 5.65 -4.54 -8.71
CA SER A 186 6.27 -3.99 -7.50
C SER A 186 6.25 -4.95 -6.31
N ALA A 187 5.55 -6.08 -6.40
CA ALA A 187 5.80 -7.20 -5.50
C ALA A 187 7.29 -7.52 -5.59
N PRO A 188 8.02 -7.65 -4.47
CA PRO A 188 9.42 -7.99 -4.53
C PRO A 188 9.52 -9.29 -5.31
N GLN A 189 10.03 -9.19 -6.54
CA GLN A 189 10.79 -10.27 -7.11
C GLN A 189 11.84 -10.55 -6.03
N VAL A 190 11.68 -11.65 -5.31
CA VAL A 190 12.75 -12.21 -4.48
C VAL A 190 13.77 -12.78 -5.47
N SER A 191 14.34 -11.91 -6.29
CA SER A 191 15.71 -12.04 -6.73
C SER A 191 16.49 -11.91 -5.44
N PRO A 192 17.08 -12.98 -4.88
CA PRO A 192 17.98 -12.80 -3.75
C PRO A 192 18.99 -11.73 -4.17
N GLN A 193 19.02 -10.58 -3.50
CA GLN A 193 20.14 -9.66 -3.67
C GLN A 193 21.36 -10.39 -3.09
N VAL A 194 22.05 -11.09 -3.98
CA VAL A 194 23.28 -11.79 -3.66
C VAL A 194 24.27 -10.72 -3.23
N THR A 195 24.62 -10.70 -1.95
CA THR A 195 25.70 -9.83 -1.48
C THR A 195 26.97 -10.11 -2.30
N PRO A 196 27.86 -9.13 -2.54
CA PRO A 196 29.10 -9.34 -3.29
C PRO A 196 29.89 -10.56 -2.79
N GLN A 197 29.89 -10.79 -1.47
CA GLN A 197 30.53 -11.93 -0.83
C GLN A 197 29.94 -13.28 -1.24
N VAL A 198 28.60 -13.37 -1.33
CA VAL A 198 27.94 -14.59 -1.79
C VAL A 198 28.20 -14.81 -3.27
N SER A 199 28.22 -13.76 -4.10
CA SER A 199 28.53 -13.87 -5.53
C SER A 199 29.96 -14.40 -5.75
N GLU A 200 30.94 -13.84 -5.03
CA GLU A 200 32.32 -14.33 -5.01
C GLU A 200 32.38 -15.82 -4.61
N LEU A 201 31.61 -16.22 -3.58
CA LEU A 201 31.55 -17.61 -3.14
C LEU A 201 30.99 -18.54 -4.23
N LEU A 202 29.90 -18.17 -4.91
CA LEU A 202 29.30 -19.00 -5.96
C LEU A 202 30.27 -19.20 -7.13
N ALA A 203 31.03 -18.16 -7.50
CA ALA A 203 31.97 -18.19 -8.62
C ALA A 203 33.16 -19.15 -8.43
N VAL A 204 33.51 -19.50 -7.18
CA VAL A 204 34.66 -20.39 -6.89
C VAL A 204 34.29 -21.87 -6.81
N PHE A 205 33.00 -22.23 -6.88
CA PHE A 205 32.58 -23.62 -6.78
C PHE A 205 33.05 -24.47 -7.97
N GLN A 206 33.69 -25.59 -7.64
CA GLN A 206 34.06 -26.65 -8.58
C GLN A 206 33.55 -27.98 -8.04
N GLY A 207 32.31 -28.35 -8.42
CA GLY A 207 31.65 -29.54 -7.89
C GLY A 207 31.38 -29.43 -6.39
N GLU A 208 31.64 -30.52 -5.65
CA GLU A 208 31.49 -30.57 -4.18
C GLU A 208 32.80 -30.16 -3.50
N MET A 209 32.77 -29.09 -2.70
CA MET A 209 33.95 -28.53 -2.07
C MET A 209 33.81 -28.47 -0.55
N SER A 210 34.91 -28.70 0.17
CA SER A 210 34.94 -28.49 1.62
C SER A 210 34.96 -27.00 1.96
N ARG A 211 34.62 -26.68 3.21
CA ARG A 211 34.73 -25.33 3.74
C ARG A 211 36.15 -24.77 3.60
N GLU A 212 37.16 -25.60 3.89
CA GLU A 212 38.57 -25.26 3.79
C GLU A 212 38.97 -24.94 2.34
N ALA A 213 38.50 -25.74 1.37
CA ALA A 213 38.77 -25.52 -0.04
C ALA A 213 38.13 -24.23 -0.57
N LEU A 214 36.86 -23.97 -0.21
CA LEU A 214 36.16 -22.74 -0.58
C LEU A 214 36.82 -21.50 0.03
N GLN A 215 37.22 -21.57 1.30
CA GLN A 215 37.90 -20.46 1.97
C GLN A 215 39.26 -20.17 1.33
N ALA A 216 40.02 -21.23 0.98
CA ALA A 216 41.31 -21.09 0.30
C ALA A 216 41.17 -20.52 -1.12
N ALA A 217 40.16 -20.95 -1.87
CA ALA A 217 39.88 -20.45 -3.22
C ALA A 217 39.56 -18.95 -3.24
N LEU A 218 38.94 -18.43 -2.18
CA LEU A 218 38.67 -17.00 -1.98
C LEU A 218 39.85 -16.23 -1.35
N GLY A 219 40.97 -16.89 -1.03
CA GLY A 219 42.13 -16.25 -0.40
C GLY A 219 41.87 -15.73 1.03
N LEU A 220 40.85 -16.26 1.72
CA LEU A 220 40.44 -15.76 3.04
C LEU A 220 41.16 -16.52 4.16
N SER A 221 41.63 -15.80 5.20
CA SER A 221 42.34 -16.41 6.33
C SER A 221 41.43 -16.63 7.55
N ASP A 222 40.48 -15.72 7.80
CA ASP A 222 39.60 -15.80 8.97
C ASP A 222 38.39 -16.73 8.75
N ARG A 223 38.41 -17.85 9.46
CA ARG A 223 37.34 -18.85 9.47
C ARG A 223 36.00 -18.28 9.95
N LYS A 224 36.02 -17.40 10.95
CA LYS A 224 34.77 -16.88 11.54
C LYS A 224 34.07 -15.94 10.55
N SER A 225 34.81 -14.99 10.00
CA SER A 225 34.33 -14.08 8.96
C SER A 225 33.81 -14.84 7.74
N PHE A 226 34.56 -15.84 7.24
CA PHE A 226 34.12 -16.67 6.10
C PHE A 226 32.76 -17.32 6.37
N ARG A 227 32.59 -17.96 7.53
CA ARG A 227 31.34 -18.65 7.87
C ARG A 227 30.15 -17.69 7.95
N GLU A 228 30.31 -16.54 8.61
CA GLU A 228 29.21 -15.61 8.84
C GLU A 228 28.85 -14.78 7.61
N ARG A 229 29.83 -14.41 6.77
CA ARG A 229 29.62 -13.49 5.65
C ARG A 229 29.44 -14.16 4.29
N TYR A 230 29.92 -15.39 4.13
CA TYR A 230 29.88 -16.11 2.85
C TYR A 230 28.98 -17.34 2.97
N LEU A 231 29.34 -18.28 3.85
CA LEU A 231 28.74 -19.61 3.87
C LEU A 231 27.30 -19.64 4.41
N LYS A 232 27.05 -19.00 5.56
CA LYS A 232 25.71 -18.96 6.17
C LYS A 232 24.69 -18.21 5.31
N PRO A 233 24.99 -17.02 4.77
CA PRO A 233 24.05 -16.34 3.88
C PRO A 233 23.70 -17.18 2.64
N ALA A 234 24.70 -17.79 1.98
CA ALA A 234 24.46 -18.63 0.81
C ALA A 234 23.59 -19.87 1.10
N LEU A 235 23.76 -20.48 2.29
CA LEU A 235 22.91 -21.58 2.76
C LEU A 235 21.49 -21.11 3.10
N ALA A 236 21.35 -19.97 3.78
CA ALA A 236 20.06 -19.40 4.14
C ALA A 236 19.24 -19.01 2.91
N ASP A 237 19.91 -18.50 1.88
CA ASP A 237 19.29 -18.13 0.60
C ASP A 237 19.02 -19.34 -0.32
N GLY A 238 19.44 -20.54 0.09
CA GLY A 238 19.26 -21.79 -0.66
C GLY A 238 20.07 -21.86 -1.96
N LEU A 239 21.14 -21.07 -2.07
CA LEU A 239 22.02 -21.02 -3.25
C LEU A 239 23.03 -22.17 -3.25
N ILE A 240 23.38 -22.64 -2.06
CA ILE A 240 24.21 -23.82 -1.84
C ILE A 240 23.55 -24.76 -0.84
N GLU A 241 23.93 -26.03 -0.89
CA GLU A 241 23.45 -27.06 0.03
C GLU A 241 24.59 -27.89 0.62
N MET A 242 24.30 -28.55 1.73
CA MET A 242 25.19 -29.46 2.44
C MET A 242 25.07 -30.88 1.90
N THR A 243 26.18 -31.57 1.67
CA THR A 243 26.15 -33.00 1.26
C THR A 243 25.65 -33.94 2.36
N PHE A 244 25.90 -33.62 3.64
CA PHE A 244 25.36 -34.34 4.80
C PHE A 244 24.52 -33.44 5.72
N PRO A 245 23.27 -33.10 5.35
CA PRO A 245 22.42 -32.19 6.13
C PRO A 245 22.13 -32.71 7.55
N ASP A 246 21.99 -34.02 7.73
CA ASP A 246 21.72 -34.64 9.04
C ASP A 246 22.93 -34.63 9.98
N LYS A 247 24.14 -34.39 9.45
CA LYS A 247 25.40 -34.37 10.19
C LYS A 247 26.21 -33.13 9.83
N PRO A 248 25.72 -31.91 10.18
CA PRO A 248 26.31 -30.64 9.73
C PRO A 248 27.75 -30.39 10.23
N ASN A 249 28.16 -31.11 11.29
CA ASN A 249 29.51 -31.05 11.86
C ASN A 249 30.41 -32.22 11.38
N SER A 250 30.00 -32.96 10.35
CA SER A 250 30.79 -34.06 9.79
C SER A 250 32.17 -33.56 9.32
N ARG A 251 33.21 -34.35 9.59
CA ARG A 251 34.56 -34.06 9.06
C ARG A 251 34.63 -34.20 7.53
N LEU A 252 33.65 -34.89 6.94
CA LEU A 252 33.52 -35.08 5.49
C LEU A 252 32.49 -34.12 4.88
N GLN A 253 32.06 -33.09 5.62
CA GLN A 253 31.07 -32.13 5.14
C GLN A 253 31.60 -31.35 3.93
N GLN A 254 30.83 -31.37 2.84
CA GLN A 254 31.07 -30.57 1.65
C GLN A 254 29.82 -29.75 1.33
N TYR A 255 30.01 -28.78 0.44
CA TYR A 255 28.97 -27.90 -0.06
C TYR A 255 28.94 -28.01 -1.57
N ARG A 256 27.77 -27.77 -2.17
CA ARG A 256 27.58 -27.70 -3.62
C ARG A 256 26.51 -26.70 -3.99
N LEU A 257 26.56 -26.20 -5.22
CA LEU A 257 25.54 -25.31 -5.77
C LEU A 257 24.20 -26.05 -5.92
N THR A 258 23.10 -25.38 -5.58
CA THR A 258 21.75 -25.81 -5.96
C THR A 258 21.42 -25.35 -7.38
N ASP A 259 20.27 -25.74 -7.93
CA ASP A 259 19.81 -25.21 -9.22
C ASP A 259 19.63 -23.69 -9.17
N LYS A 260 19.19 -23.16 -8.02
CA LYS A 260 19.06 -21.73 -7.77
C LYS A 260 20.41 -21.02 -7.78
N GLY A 261 21.45 -21.63 -7.19
CA GLY A 261 22.81 -21.09 -7.21
C GLY A 261 23.50 -21.13 -8.58
N ARG A 262 23.08 -22.02 -9.49
CA ARG A 262 23.61 -22.12 -10.86
C ARG A 262 23.01 -21.11 -11.84
N GLN A 263 21.87 -20.51 -11.50
CA GLN A 263 21.15 -19.56 -12.36
C GLN A 263 21.62 -18.10 -12.17
N LEU A 264 22.60 -17.87 -11.29
CA LEU A 264 23.20 -16.59 -10.96
C LEU A 264 24.65 -16.54 -11.47
#